data_AF-A0A927XE98-F1
#
_entry.id   AF-A0A927XE98-F1
#
_cell.length_a   1.000
_cell.length_b   1.000
_cell.length_c   1.000
_cell.angle_alpha   90.00
_cell.angle_beta   90.00
_cell.angle_gamma   90.00
#
_symmetry.space_group_name_H-M   'P 1'
#
loop_
_entity.id
_entity.type
_entity.pdbx_description
1 polymer ?
#
loop_
_entity_poly.entity_id
_entity_poly.type
_entity_poly.pdbx_seq_one_letter_code
_entity_poly.pdbx_strand_id
1 'polypeptide(L)'
;MEVVILMAIIGTIVFFVKRTFGGFVYSIAVVDIFLRLIAYLKVHLFTGDVAHFFIKYFPNSIPAIIEKYTSSTLENVLIWIYVGIMIIFECYIIRTFFHKK
;
A
#
# COMPACT_ATOMS: atom_id res chain seq x y z
N MET A 1 -16.42 -3.89 6.28
CA MET A 1 -16.58 -4.90 5.21
C MET A 1 -16.44 -4.28 3.82
N GLU A 2 -17.11 -3.16 3.51
CA GLU A 2 -17.07 -2.54 2.17
C GLU A 2 -15.68 -2.07 1.72
N VAL A 3 -14.87 -1.48 2.61
CA VAL A 3 -13.49 -1.04 2.30
C VAL A 3 -12.54 -2.22 2.05
N VAL A 4 -12.75 -3.34 2.76
CA VAL A 4 -11.97 -4.57 2.58
C VAL A 4 -12.27 -5.20 1.22
N ILE A 5 -13.53 -5.15 0.78
CA ILE A 5 -13.97 -5.61 -0.54
C ILE A 5 -13.36 -4.71 -1.64
N LEU A 6 -13.40 -3.39 -1.45
CA LEU A 6 -12.77 -2.42 -2.37
C LEU A 6 -11.26 -2.67 -2.50
N MET A 7 -10.58 -2.96 -1.39
CA MET A 7 -9.15 -3.24 -1.40
C MET A 7 -8.80 -4.63 -1.92
N ALA A 8 -9.67 -5.62 -1.70
CA ALA A 8 -9.56 -6.92 -2.35
C ALA A 8 -9.76 -6.80 -3.87
N ILE A 9 -10.65 -5.92 -4.33
CA ILE A 9 -10.85 -5.61 -5.75
C ILE A 9 -9.63 -4.92 -6.33
N ILE A 10 -9.06 -3.90 -5.65
CA ILE A 10 -7.81 -3.26 -6.08
C ILE A 10 -6.67 -4.27 -6.10
N GLY A 11 -6.54 -5.11 -5.06
CA GLY A 11 -5.57 -6.19 -5.00
C GLY A 11 -5.76 -7.22 -6.12
N THR A 12 -6.99 -7.53 -6.49
CA THR A 12 -7.32 -8.46 -7.59
C THR A 12 -7.03 -7.84 -8.96
N ILE A 13 -7.35 -6.56 -9.16
CA ILE A 13 -7.02 -5.80 -10.38
C ILE A 13 -5.50 -5.70 -10.54
N VAL A 14 -4.78 -5.41 -9.45
CA VAL A 14 -3.32 -5.39 -9.39
C VAL A 14 -2.72 -6.76 -9.70
N PHE A 15 -3.28 -7.84 -9.15
CA PHE A 15 -2.84 -9.20 -9.41
C PHE A 15 -3.06 -9.63 -10.86
N PHE A 16 -4.12 -9.12 -11.51
CA PHE A 16 -4.44 -9.43 -12.90
C PHE A 16 -3.67 -8.58 -13.93
N VAL A 17 -3.26 -7.36 -13.60
CA VAL A 17 -2.66 -6.41 -14.57
C VAL A 17 -1.23 -6.78 -14.98
N LYS A 18 -0.47 -7.51 -14.15
CA LYS A 18 0.81 -8.10 -14.57
C LYS A 18 1.00 -9.50 -14.00
N ARG A 19 0.93 -10.50 -14.88
CA ARG A 19 1.16 -11.93 -14.63
C ARG A 19 2.59 -12.29 -14.19
N THR A 20 3.43 -11.31 -13.88
CA THR A 20 4.82 -11.48 -13.46
C THR A 20 5.00 -11.01 -12.01
N PHE A 21 5.79 -11.77 -11.23
CA PHE A 21 6.07 -11.46 -9.83
C PHE A 21 6.57 -10.03 -9.62
N GLY A 22 7.40 -9.51 -10.53
CA GLY A 22 7.85 -8.12 -10.50
C GLY A 22 6.72 -7.10 -10.68
N GLY A 23 5.72 -7.40 -11.52
CA GLY A 23 4.56 -6.52 -11.69
C GLY A 23 3.70 -6.41 -10.43
N PHE A 24 3.49 -7.53 -9.74
CA PHE A 24 2.81 -7.57 -8.45
C PHE A 24 3.52 -6.71 -7.39
N VAL A 25 4.84 -6.87 -7.25
CA VAL A 25 5.66 -6.08 -6.31
C VAL A 25 5.57 -4.58 -6.63
N TYR A 26 5.66 -4.21 -7.91
CA TYR A 26 5.51 -2.82 -8.35
C TYR A 26 4.15 -2.24 -7.99
N SER A 27 3.08 -2.99 -8.22
CA SER A 27 1.73 -2.49 -7.95
C SER A 27 1.44 -2.33 -6.46
N ILE A 28 1.92 -3.24 -5.60
CA ILE A 28 1.81 -3.07 -4.14
C ILE A 28 2.54 -1.80 -3.70
N ALA A 29 3.76 -1.60 -4.18
CA ALA A 29 4.55 -0.43 -3.83
C ALA A 29 3.90 0.88 -4.32
N VAL A 30 3.33 0.89 -5.53
CA VAL A 30 2.58 2.05 -6.05
C VAL A 30 1.39 2.38 -5.17
N VAL A 31 0.60 1.37 -4.76
CA VAL A 31 -0.54 1.56 -3.87
C VAL A 31 -0.10 2.07 -2.50
N ASP A 32 0.96 1.51 -1.90
CA ASP A 32 1.46 2.00 -0.61
C ASP A 32 1.95 3.45 -0.68
N ILE A 33 2.75 3.79 -1.70
CA ILE A 33 3.23 5.17 -1.91
C ILE A 33 2.06 6.14 -2.11
N PHE A 34 1.03 5.73 -2.86
CA PHE A 34 -0.17 6.53 -3.07
C PHE A 34 -0.93 6.78 -1.76
N LEU A 35 -1.12 5.74 -0.93
CA LEU A 35 -1.76 5.88 0.38
C LEU A 35 -0.96 6.81 1.30
N ARG A 36 0.37 6.69 1.33
CA ARG A 36 1.25 7.59 2.10
C ARG A 36 1.16 9.04 1.62
N LEU A 37 1.08 9.25 0.30
CA LEU A 37 0.91 10.59 -0.27
C LEU A 37 -0.42 11.21 0.20
N ILE A 38 -1.53 10.46 0.13
CA ILE A 38 -2.83 10.91 0.64
C ILE A 38 -2.74 11.19 2.15
N ALA A 39 -2.08 10.33 2.92
CA ALA A 39 -1.90 10.52 4.36
C ALA A 39 -1.14 11.82 4.67
N TYR A 40 -0.08 12.11 3.90
CA TYR A 40 0.67 13.35 4.02
C TYR A 40 -0.18 14.58 3.67
N LEU A 41 -0.92 14.53 2.57
CA LEU A 41 -1.84 15.61 2.18
C LEU A 41 -2.93 15.83 3.24
N LYS A 42 -3.47 14.76 3.83
CA LYS A 42 -4.45 14.80 4.93
C LYS A 42 -3.95 15.59 6.13
N VAL A 43 -2.70 15.39 6.51
CA VAL A 43 -2.11 16.08 7.67
C VAL A 43 -1.83 17.55 7.37
N HIS A 44 -1.48 17.89 6.12
CA HIS A 44 -0.94 19.22 5.80
C HIS A 44 -1.89 20.17 5.06
N LEU A 45 -2.87 19.65 4.31
CA LEU A 45 -3.76 20.44 3.46
C LEU A 45 -5.23 20.39 3.89
N PHE A 46 -5.66 19.35 4.60
CA PHE A 46 -7.06 19.17 4.94
C PHE A 46 -7.32 19.52 6.41
N THR A 47 -8.15 20.54 6.65
CA THR A 47 -8.67 20.91 7.98
C THR A 47 -10.20 20.87 7.98
N GLY A 48 -10.81 20.51 9.11
CA GLY A 48 -12.28 20.44 9.27
C GLY A 48 -12.92 19.17 8.68
N ASP A 49 -14.14 19.30 8.16
CA ASP A 49 -14.98 18.17 7.71
C ASP A 49 -14.35 17.36 6.57
N VAL A 50 -13.56 18.01 5.72
CA VAL A 50 -12.83 17.36 4.62
C VAL A 50 -11.81 16.36 5.18
N ALA A 51 -11.09 16.73 6.24
CA ALA A 51 -10.16 15.82 6.90
C ALA A 51 -10.90 14.58 7.42
N HIS A 52 -12.03 14.77 8.11
CA HIS A 52 -12.88 13.70 8.64
C HIS A 52 -13.36 12.72 7.56
N PHE A 53 -13.74 13.23 6.38
CA PHE A 53 -14.07 12.39 5.23
C PHE A 53 -12.88 11.52 4.79
N PHE A 54 -11.70 12.11 4.61
CA PHE A 54 -10.52 11.35 4.21
C PHE A 54 -10.07 10.36 5.29
N ILE A 55 -10.18 10.67 6.59
CA ILE A 55 -9.90 9.72 7.68
C ILE A 55 -10.82 8.51 7.61
N LYS A 56 -12.10 8.73 7.29
CA LYS A 56 -13.12 7.69 7.33
C LYS A 56 -12.96 6.68 6.18
N TYR A 57 -12.58 7.15 5.00
CA TYR A 57 -12.54 6.32 3.78
C TYR A 57 -11.15 5.86 3.38
N PHE A 58 -10.10 6.63 3.69
CA PHE A 58 -8.73 6.32 3.24
C PHE A 58 -7.82 5.95 4.42
N PRO A 59 -7.23 4.75 4.39
CA PRO A 59 -6.21 4.36 5.36
C PRO A 59 -4.89 5.08 5.09
N ASN A 60 -4.04 5.20 6.12
CA ASN A 60 -2.80 5.97 6.03
C ASN A 60 -1.69 5.23 5.24
N SER A 61 -1.70 3.91 5.23
CA SER A 61 -0.68 3.06 4.60
C SER A 61 -1.17 1.61 4.56
N ILE A 62 -0.51 0.72 3.80
CA ILE A 62 -0.85 -0.71 3.80
C ILE A 62 -0.69 -1.33 5.21
N PRO A 63 0.39 -1.08 5.98
CA PRO A 63 0.52 -1.54 7.36
C PRO A 63 -0.62 -1.11 8.28
N ALA A 64 -1.09 0.14 8.18
CA ALA A 64 -2.21 0.63 8.99
C ALA A 64 -3.52 -0.13 8.69
N ILE A 65 -3.63 -0.74 7.52
CA ILE A 65 -4.77 -1.59 7.16
C ILE A 65 -4.60 -2.97 7.77
N ILE A 66 -3.38 -3.52 7.74
CA ILE A 66 -3.06 -4.81 8.37
C ILE A 66 -3.37 -4.73 9.88
N GLU A 67 -2.90 -3.69 10.56
CA GLU A 67 -3.14 -3.43 11.98
C GLU A 67 -4.64 -3.32 12.32
N LYS A 68 -5.43 -2.69 11.46
CA LYS A 68 -6.86 -2.47 11.72
C LYS A 68 -7.71 -3.75 11.61
N TYR A 69 -7.28 -4.71 10.79
CA TYR A 69 -8.09 -5.88 10.43
C TYR A 69 -7.52 -7.20 10.93
N THR A 70 -6.35 -7.21 11.57
CA THR A 70 -5.63 -8.42 11.95
C THR A 70 -5.32 -8.42 13.44
N SER A 71 -5.29 -9.60 14.06
CA SER A 71 -4.87 -9.79 15.44
C SER A 71 -3.34 -9.87 15.58
N SER A 72 -2.83 -9.49 16.75
CA SER A 72 -1.40 -9.19 17.03
C SER A 72 -0.37 -10.17 16.46
N THR A 73 -0.63 -11.48 16.50
CA THR A 73 0.31 -12.48 15.95
C THR A 73 0.32 -12.50 14.42
N LEU A 74 -0.86 -12.47 13.80
CA LEU A 74 -0.99 -12.49 12.34
C LEU A 74 -0.58 -11.15 11.71
N GLU A 75 -0.84 -10.05 12.43
CA GLU A 75 -0.41 -8.70 12.06
C GLU A 75 1.10 -8.63 11.88
N ASN A 76 1.86 -9.09 12.88
CA ASN A 76 3.32 -9.09 12.82
C ASN A 76 3.84 -9.88 11.60
N VAL A 77 3.28 -11.06 11.33
CA VAL A 77 3.68 -11.88 10.18
C VAL A 77 3.38 -11.16 8.86
N LEU A 78 2.19 -10.57 8.71
CA LEU A 78 1.81 -9.84 7.50
C LEU A 78 2.68 -8.58 7.29
N ILE A 79 3.03 -7.88 8.36
CA ILE A 79 3.94 -6.73 8.31
C ILE A 79 5.31 -7.17 7.80
N TRP A 80 5.87 -8.28 8.29
CA TRP A 80 7.16 -8.79 7.80
C TRP A 80 7.11 -9.24 6.33
N ILE A 81 6.01 -9.85 5.90
CA ILE A 81 5.80 -10.18 4.47
C ILE A 81 5.76 -8.89 3.63
N TYR A 82 5.02 -7.88 4.08
CA TYR A 82 4.98 -6.57 3.44
C TYR A 82 6.38 -5.94 3.35
N VAL A 83 7.15 -5.95 4.43
CA VAL A 83 8.53 -5.45 4.46
C VAL A 83 9.40 -6.18 3.43
N GLY A 84 9.30 -7.50 3.33
CA GLY A 84 10.00 -8.28 2.32
C GLY A 84 9.67 -7.86 0.89
N ILE A 85 8.38 -7.60 0.60
CA ILE A 85 7.94 -7.11 -0.72
C ILE A 85 8.54 -5.74 -1.02
N MET A 86 8.57 -4.82 -0.04
CA MET A 86 9.14 -3.48 -0.22
C MET A 86 10.66 -3.51 -0.43
N ILE A 87 11.39 -4.41 0.24
CA ILE A 87 12.83 -4.61 -0.01
C ILE A 87 13.07 -5.08 -1.45
N ILE A 88 12.29 -6.06 -1.92
CA ILE A 88 12.40 -6.55 -3.30
C ILE A 88 12.08 -5.43 -4.30
N PHE A 89 11.08 -4.60 -4.02
CA PHE A 89 10.75 -3.43 -4.83
C PHE A 89 11.91 -2.43 -4.92
N GLU A 90 12.54 -2.09 -3.79
CA GLU A 90 13.70 -1.20 -3.76
C GLU A 90 14.86 -1.78 -4.56
N CYS A 91 15.14 -3.08 -4.42
CA CYS A 91 16.16 -3.76 -5.24
C CYS A 91 15.84 -3.65 -6.74
N TYR A 92 14.58 -3.78 -7.15
CA TYR A 92 14.19 -3.59 -8.56
C TYR A 92 14.41 -2.15 -9.04
N ILE A 93 14.04 -1.14 -8.23
CA ILE A 93 14.26 0.27 -8.59
C ILE A 93 15.74 0.57 -8.70
N ILE A 94 16.53 0.21 -7.68
CA ILE A 94 17.99 0.42 -7.66
C ILE A 94 18.60 -0.25 -8.90
N ARG A 95 18.30 -1.54 -9.13
CA ARG A 95 18.81 -2.26 -10.29
C ARG A 95 18.44 -1.56 -11.59
N THR A 96 17.20 -1.11 -11.74
CA THR A 96 16.73 -0.41 -12.95
C THR A 96 17.40 0.96 -13.12
N PHE A 97 17.65 1.67 -12.03
CA PHE A 97 18.33 2.97 -12.03
C PHE A 97 19.79 2.83 -12.47
N PHE A 98 20.50 1.83 -11.96
CA PHE A 98 21.90 1.54 -12.33
C PHE A 98 22.05 0.83 -13.69
N HIS A 99 21.00 0.16 -14.20
CA HIS A 99 21.02 -0.49 -15.52
C HIS A 99 20.63 0.44 -16.68
N LYS A 100 20.33 1.72 -16.43
CA LYS A 100 20.18 2.68 -17.52
C LYS A 100 21.55 2.92 -18.18
N LYS A 101 21.76 2.23 -19.31
CA LYS A 101 22.61 2.70 -20.41
C LYS A 101 22.01 3.94 -21.05
#